data_AF-A0A936LZF6-F1
#
_entry.id   AF-A0A936LZF6-F1
#
_cell.length_a   1.000
_cell.length_b   1.000
_cell.length_c   1.000
_cell.angle_alpha   90.00
_cell.angle_beta   90.00
_cell.angle_gamma   90.00
#
_symmetry.space_group_name_H-M   'P 1'
#
loop_
_entity.id
_entity.type
_entity.pdbx_description
1 polymer ?
#
loop_
_entity_poly.entity_id
_entity_poly.type
_entity_poly.pdbx_seq_one_letter_code
_entity_poly.pdbx_strand_id
1 'polypeptide(L)'
;MKSLPAALAVLILLLGFVALGAKDEKPVRLPSGKLQQDEILKAEHKKSLEDMNRLIELAEELRQELRENEHLVLSIPSLKKAEEIEKLAKKVRNRIRR
;
A
#
# COMPACT_ATOMS: atom_id res chain seq x y z
N MET A 1 14.07 -20.43 -54.24
CA MET A 1 13.43 -20.71 -52.94
C MET A 1 14.48 -20.52 -51.84
N LYS A 2 14.51 -19.35 -51.18
CA LYS A 2 15.46 -19.06 -50.09
C LYS A 2 14.66 -19.13 -48.77
N SER A 3 14.95 -20.14 -47.96
CA SER A 3 14.31 -20.35 -46.66
C SER A 3 14.69 -19.22 -45.70
N LEU A 4 13.68 -18.54 -45.14
CA LEU A 4 13.87 -17.57 -44.06
C LEU A 4 14.44 -18.30 -42.83
N PRO A 5 15.49 -17.76 -42.16
CA PRO A 5 16.07 -18.42 -40.99
C PRO A 5 15.09 -18.39 -39.83
N ALA A 6 14.89 -19.55 -39.19
CA ALA A 6 14.01 -19.75 -38.03
C ALA A 6 14.26 -18.75 -36.88
N ALA A 7 15.45 -18.14 -36.81
CA ALA A 7 15.82 -17.12 -35.85
C ALA A 7 14.97 -15.84 -35.95
N LEU A 8 14.48 -15.47 -37.14
CA LEU A 8 13.67 -14.25 -37.33
C LEU A 8 12.22 -14.46 -36.87
N ALA A 9 11.69 -15.68 -37.00
CA ALA A 9 10.35 -16.03 -36.53
C ALA A 9 10.26 -16.04 -35.00
N VAL A 10 11.32 -16.46 -34.31
CA VAL A 10 11.38 -16.47 -32.84
C VAL A 10 11.47 -15.05 -32.27
N LEU A 11 12.17 -14.13 -32.96
CA LEU A 11 12.26 -12.73 -32.53
C LEU A 11 10.91 -12.00 -32.66
N ILE A 12 10.13 -12.30 -33.70
CA ILE A 12 8.77 -11.76 -33.88
C ILE A 12 7.80 -12.36 -32.85
N LEU A 13 7.95 -13.64 -32.50
CA LEU A 13 7.13 -14.28 -31.46
C LEU A 13 7.41 -13.71 -30.05
N LEU A 14 8.67 -13.37 -29.74
CA LEU A 14 9.04 -12.73 -28.48
C LEU A 14 8.56 -11.27 -28.40
N LEU A 15 8.59 -10.52 -29.51
CA LEU A 15 8.05 -9.15 -29.55
C LEU A 15 6.51 -9.12 -29.50
N GLY A 16 5.83 -10.08 -30.12
CA GLY A 16 4.36 -10.18 -30.09
C GLY A 16 3.80 -10.51 -28.71
N PHE A 17 4.53 -11.26 -27.87
CA PHE A 17 4.06 -11.65 -26.54
C PHE A 17 4.10 -10.50 -25.53
N VAL A 18 4.98 -9.51 -25.71
CA VAL A 18 5.11 -8.35 -24.82
C VAL A 18 3.94 -7.36 -24.99
N ALA A 19 3.30 -7.31 -26.17
CA ALA A 19 2.26 -6.32 -26.47
C ALA A 19 0.87 -6.66 -25.90
N LEU A 20 0.63 -7.90 -25.44
CA LEU A 20 -0.72 -8.37 -25.08
C LEU A 20 -1.08 -8.23 -23.58
N GLY A 21 -0.27 -7.52 -22.79
CA GLY A 21 -0.42 -7.40 -21.34
C GLY A 21 -1.05 -6.10 -20.82
N ALA A 22 -1.22 -5.08 -21.66
CA ALA A 22 -1.82 -3.80 -21.25
C ALA A 22 -3.34 -3.87 -21.38
N LYS A 23 -4.01 -4.40 -20.35
CA LYS A 23 -5.47 -4.23 -20.22
C LYS A 23 -5.74 -2.75 -19.95
N ASP A 24 -6.24 -2.04 -20.97
CA ASP A 24 -6.89 -0.74 -20.83
C ASP A 24 -8.18 -0.90 -20.01
N GLU A 25 -8.07 -0.90 -18.68
CA GLU A 25 -9.23 -0.77 -17.80
C GLU A 25 -9.82 0.64 -17.94
N LYS A 26 -10.92 0.75 -18.68
CA LYS A 26 -11.66 2.01 -18.82
C LYS A 26 -12.11 2.48 -17.42
N PRO A 27 -11.91 3.76 -17.06
CA PRO A 27 -12.21 4.26 -15.73
C PRO A 27 -13.71 4.15 -15.42
N VAL A 28 -14.05 3.39 -14.37
CA VAL A 28 -15.41 3.16 -13.90
C VAL A 28 -15.95 4.44 -13.24
N ARG A 29 -17.14 4.89 -13.69
CA ARG A 29 -17.83 6.08 -13.16
C ARG A 29 -18.99 5.66 -12.27
N LEU A 30 -19.21 6.43 -11.20
CA LEU A 30 -20.35 6.27 -10.30
C LEU A 30 -21.63 6.83 -10.94
N PRO A 31 -22.84 6.43 -10.48
CA PRO A 31 -24.11 7.00 -10.95
C PRO A 31 -24.23 8.52 -10.78
N SER A 32 -23.41 9.11 -9.90
CA SER A 32 -23.28 10.56 -9.68
C SER A 32 -22.38 11.28 -10.70
N GLY A 33 -21.82 10.56 -11.68
CA GLY A 33 -20.95 11.11 -12.74
C GLY A 33 -19.47 11.26 -12.34
N LYS A 34 -19.14 11.09 -11.06
CA LYS A 34 -17.75 11.12 -10.56
C LYS A 34 -16.99 9.85 -10.93
N LEU A 35 -15.66 9.97 -11.03
CA LEU A 35 -14.77 8.81 -11.15
C LEU A 35 -14.79 8.03 -9.83
N GLN A 36 -15.01 6.72 -9.91
CA GLN A 36 -15.01 5.85 -8.73
C GLN A 36 -13.63 5.85 -8.04
N GLN A 37 -12.56 5.90 -8.83
CA GLN A 37 -11.18 5.97 -8.35
C GLN A 37 -10.94 7.20 -7.45
N ASP A 38 -11.42 8.38 -7.84
CA ASP A 38 -11.22 9.61 -7.06
C ASP A 38 -11.88 9.55 -5.69
N GLU A 39 -13.09 8.97 -5.60
CA GLU A 39 -13.80 8.84 -4.33
C GLU A 39 -13.17 7.76 -3.44
N ILE A 40 -12.60 6.69 -4.04
CA ILE A 40 -11.79 5.70 -3.30
C ILE A 40 -10.53 6.36 -2.74
N LEU A 41 -9.80 7.13 -3.55
CA LEU A 41 -8.57 7.81 -3.12
C LEU A 41 -8.83 8.79 -1.97
N LYS A 42 -9.92 9.57 -2.04
CA LYS A 42 -10.34 10.46 -0.94
C LYS A 42 -10.63 9.69 0.34
N ALA A 43 -11.37 8.58 0.25
CA ALA A 43 -11.69 7.75 1.40
C ALA A 43 -10.42 7.12 2.00
N GLU A 44 -9.50 6.63 1.17
CA GLU A 44 -8.22 6.08 1.60
C GLU A 44 -7.35 7.15 2.28
N HIS A 45 -7.32 8.37 1.73
CA HIS A 45 -6.61 9.49 2.34
C HIS A 45 -7.15 9.84 3.72
N LYS A 46 -8.49 9.99 3.84
CA LYS A 46 -9.14 10.24 5.13
C LYS A 46 -8.79 9.15 6.15
N LYS A 47 -8.88 7.87 5.76
CA LYS A 47 -8.54 6.74 6.62
C LYS A 47 -7.05 6.73 7.01
N SER A 48 -6.18 7.24 6.14
CA SER A 48 -4.75 7.35 6.43
C SER A 48 -4.49 8.44 7.48
N LEU A 49 -5.23 9.55 7.44
CA LEU A 49 -5.18 10.58 8.50
C LEU A 49 -5.68 10.05 9.84
N GLU A 50 -6.78 9.29 9.84
CA GLU A 50 -7.30 8.65 11.06
C GLU A 50 -6.28 7.67 11.66
N ASP A 51 -5.67 6.80 10.85
CA ASP A 51 -4.63 5.89 11.30
C ASP A 51 -3.38 6.63 11.81
N MET A 52 -3.03 7.79 11.22
CA MET A 52 -1.93 8.66 11.70
C MET A 52 -2.22 9.28 13.06
N ASN A 53 -3.45 9.73 13.31
CA ASN A 53 -3.84 10.22 14.63
C ASN A 53 -3.72 9.11 15.67
N ARG A 54 -4.17 7.89 15.33
CA ARG A 54 -4.03 6.73 16.23
C ARG A 54 -2.57 6.37 16.50
N LEU A 55 -1.68 6.52 15.53
CA LEU A 55 -0.24 6.33 15.72
C LEU A 55 0.34 7.31 16.73
N ILE A 56 -0.07 8.58 16.67
CA ILE A 56 0.38 9.62 17.61
C ILE A 56 -0.08 9.26 19.03
N GLU A 57 -1.37 8.92 19.19
CA GLU A 57 -1.92 8.50 20.49
C GLU A 57 -1.15 7.33 21.09
N LEU A 58 -0.97 6.23 20.33
CA LEU A 58 -0.25 5.05 20.81
C LEU A 58 1.21 5.35 21.16
N ALA A 59 1.86 6.23 20.40
CA ALA A 59 3.23 6.64 20.67
C ALA A 59 3.35 7.48 21.94
N GLU A 60 2.37 8.36 22.19
CA GLU A 60 2.30 9.14 23.43
C GLU A 60 2.04 8.26 24.66
N GLU A 61 1.10 7.32 24.56
CA GLU A 61 0.82 6.33 25.59
C GLU A 61 2.07 5.49 25.91
N LEU A 62 2.74 4.96 24.87
CA LEU A 62 3.97 4.19 25.03
C LEU A 62 5.08 5.02 25.67
N ARG A 63 5.25 6.28 25.26
CA ARG A 63 6.21 7.20 25.87
C ARG A 63 5.91 7.41 27.35
N GLN A 64 4.64 7.58 27.73
CA GLN A 64 4.24 7.77 29.10
C GLN A 64 4.53 6.53 29.95
N GLU A 65 4.15 5.34 29.46
CA GLU A 65 4.45 4.08 30.15
C GLU A 65 5.96 3.88 30.34
N LEU A 66 6.78 4.20 29.34
CA LEU A 66 8.23 4.08 29.45
C LEU A 66 8.85 5.12 30.41
N ARG A 67 8.22 6.28 30.60
CA ARG A 67 8.65 7.29 31.58
C ARG A 67 8.31 6.89 33.01
N GLU A 68 7.13 6.34 33.22
CA GLU A 68 6.67 5.91 34.54
C GLU A 68 7.41 4.66 35.03
N ASN A 69 7.86 3.81 34.09
CA ASN A 69 8.64 2.62 34.39
C ASN A 69 10.16 2.89 34.27
N GLU A 70 10.71 3.75 35.15
CA GLU A 70 12.13 4.17 35.18
C GLU A 70 13.13 2.99 35.31
N HIS A 71 12.66 1.80 35.70
CA HIS A 71 13.48 0.64 36.00
C HIS A 71 13.06 -0.60 35.19
N LEU A 72 13.37 -0.60 33.90
CA LEU A 72 13.70 -1.81 33.13
C LEU A 72 12.65 -2.94 32.98
N VAL A 73 11.37 -2.75 33.34
CA VAL A 73 10.37 -3.78 33.02
C VAL A 73 9.71 -3.45 31.69
N LEU A 74 10.17 -4.14 30.63
CA LEU A 74 9.43 -4.28 29.37
C LEU A 74 8.06 -4.86 29.70
N SER A 75 7.07 -3.99 29.89
CA SER A 75 5.72 -4.41 30.21
C SER A 75 5.10 -5.06 28.97
N ILE A 76 4.38 -6.17 29.15
CA ILE A 76 3.60 -6.79 28.06
C ILE A 76 2.68 -5.76 27.37
N PRO A 77 2.00 -4.85 28.11
CA PRO A 77 1.25 -3.76 27.49
C PRO A 77 2.07 -2.86 26.55
N SER A 78 3.29 -2.47 26.94
CA SER A 78 4.15 -1.61 26.13
C SER A 78 4.65 -2.32 24.87
N LEU A 79 4.98 -3.61 24.96
CA LEU A 79 5.31 -4.44 23.78
C LEU A 79 4.14 -4.53 22.79
N LYS A 80 2.92 -4.76 23.29
CA LYS A 80 1.72 -4.81 22.43
C LYS A 80 1.46 -3.49 21.72
N LYS A 81 1.64 -2.35 22.41
CA LYS A 81 1.51 -1.02 21.76
C LYS A 81 2.56 -0.82 20.68
N ALA A 82 3.81 -1.20 20.93
CA ALA A 82 4.87 -1.12 19.92
C ALA A 82 4.52 -1.95 18.66
N GLU A 83 4.03 -3.18 18.82
CA GLU A 83 3.57 -3.99 17.68
C GLU A 83 2.37 -3.37 16.94
N GLU A 84 1.44 -2.75 17.67
CA GLU A 84 0.28 -2.08 17.07
C GLU A 84 0.71 -0.86 16.24
N ILE A 85 1.67 -0.08 16.76
CA ILE A 85 2.31 1.02 16.04
C ILE A 85 2.94 0.51 14.73
N GLU A 86 3.71 -0.58 14.77
CA GLU A 86 4.31 -1.16 13.56
C GLU A 86 3.26 -1.58 12.52
N LYS A 87 2.18 -2.24 12.97
CA LYS A 87 1.08 -2.68 12.12
C LYS A 87 0.37 -1.49 11.48
N LEU A 88 0.09 -0.43 12.24
CA LEU A 88 -0.54 0.79 11.75
C LEU A 88 0.36 1.54 10.76
N ALA A 89 1.64 1.75 11.11
CA ALA A 89 2.61 2.40 10.24
C ALA A 89 2.75 1.66 8.90
N LYS A 90 2.77 0.32 8.93
CA LYS A 90 2.79 -0.50 7.71
C LYS A 90 1.53 -0.31 6.87
N LYS A 91 0.34 -0.24 7.48
CA LYS A 91 -0.93 0.00 6.78
C LYS A 91 -0.95 1.38 6.11
N VAL A 92 -0.54 2.44 6.82
CA VAL A 92 -0.47 3.81 6.27
C VAL A 92 0.48 3.85 5.08
N ARG A 93 1.71 3.34 5.23
CA ARG A 93 2.69 3.28 4.14
C ARG A 93 2.16 2.55 2.91
N ASN A 94 1.46 1.43 3.11
CA ASN A 94 0.90 0.64 2.03
C ASN A 94 -0.22 1.38 1.27
N ARG A 95 -0.97 2.28 1.92
CA ARG A 95 -1.97 3.13 1.24
C ARG A 95 -1.31 4.27 0.47
N ILE A 96 -0.28 4.90 1.02
CA ILE A 96 0.45 6.01 0.37
C ILE A 96 1.15 5.57 -0.92
N ARG A 97 1.64 4.33 -0.99
CA ARG A 97 2.36 3.81 -2.18
C ARG A 97 1.46 3.40 -3.35
N ARG A 98 0.13 3.41 -3.17
CA ARG A 98 -0.81 2.99 -4.23
C ARG A 98 -0.97 4.04 -5.31
#